data_AF-A0A970FPT6-F1
#
_entry.id   AF-A0A970FPT6-F1
#
_cell.length_a   1.000
_cell.length_b   1.000
_cell.length_c   1.000
_cell.angle_alpha   90.00
_cell.angle_beta   90.00
_cell.angle_gamma   90.00
#
_symmetry.space_group_name_H-M   'P 1'
#
loop_
_entity.id
_entity.type
_entity.pdbx_description
1 polymer ?
#
loop_
_entity_poly.entity_id
_entity_poly.type
_entity_poly.pdbx_seq_one_letter_code
_entity_poly.pdbx_strand_id
1 'polypeptide(L)'
;MDKIGLVLAGGGTRGAYQLGVWQALHEYQVPIASVVGVSIGAINGALFCQGDYELADRAWHEVCVTDLIDLPEALPVPDNVFDRRNLPLLTRLVIQEKGLDTTPLRRQMQKFLNETELRRSAVDLGVLTFSLTELKPVGIFRDDIPAGQLFDYILASASLPIFRTVKIDGRRYIDGGVYNNRPTEMLLEKGFRLIIEVEVGGIGPVREYDAGPATIISIKPAKPIGGILDIRHEMIDANIARGYQDAHAVLRRYF
;
A
#
# COMPACT_ATOMS: atom_id res chain seq x y z
N MET A 1 -6.91 6.33 -26.31
CA MET A 1 -7.09 5.26 -25.30
C MET A 1 -7.68 5.90 -24.07
N ASP A 2 -8.66 5.26 -23.45
CA ASP A 2 -9.23 5.72 -22.20
C ASP A 2 -8.17 5.63 -21.10
N LYS A 3 -8.12 6.64 -20.22
CA LYS A 3 -7.19 6.67 -19.08
C LYS A 3 -7.61 5.58 -18.09
N ILE A 4 -6.70 4.67 -17.74
CA ILE A 4 -6.98 3.57 -16.81
C ILE A 4 -6.51 3.95 -15.41
N GLY A 5 -7.39 3.74 -14.44
CA GLY A 5 -7.08 3.93 -13.03
C GLY A 5 -6.65 2.62 -12.38
N LEU A 6 -5.71 2.67 -11.43
CA LEU A 6 -5.24 1.52 -10.67
C LEU A 6 -5.51 1.72 -9.18
N VAL A 7 -6.21 0.80 -8.54
CA VAL A 7 -6.42 0.78 -7.09
C VAL A 7 -5.53 -0.31 -6.48
N LEU A 8 -4.68 0.08 -5.53
CA LEU A 8 -3.87 -0.85 -4.75
C LEU A 8 -4.40 -0.93 -3.32
N ALA A 9 -4.99 -2.08 -2.98
CA ALA A 9 -5.56 -2.32 -1.65
C ALA A 9 -4.49 -2.41 -0.55
N GLY A 10 -4.88 -2.18 0.69
CA GLY A 10 -4.02 -2.40 1.84
C GLY A 10 -3.92 -3.88 2.23
N GLY A 11 -2.87 -4.25 2.95
CA GLY A 11 -2.65 -5.64 3.38
C GLY A 11 -1.25 -5.99 3.87
N GLY A 12 -0.44 -4.99 4.26
CA GLY A 12 0.92 -5.19 4.76
C GLY A 12 1.79 -5.97 3.78
N THR A 13 2.55 -6.98 4.24
CA THR A 13 3.53 -7.68 3.39
C THR A 13 2.92 -8.48 2.24
N ARG A 14 1.61 -8.71 2.25
CA ARG A 14 0.87 -9.25 1.10
C ARG A 14 0.94 -8.33 -0.13
N GLY A 15 1.32 -7.06 0.05
CA GLY A 15 1.58 -6.12 -1.02
C GLY A 15 2.63 -6.60 -2.04
N ALA A 16 3.50 -7.56 -1.70
CA ALA A 16 4.41 -8.20 -2.67
C ALA A 16 3.65 -8.74 -3.90
N TYR A 17 2.42 -9.22 -3.71
CA TYR A 17 1.52 -9.64 -4.79
C TYR A 17 1.29 -8.52 -5.83
N GLN A 18 1.17 -7.26 -5.39
CA GLN A 18 0.92 -6.13 -6.28
C GLN A 18 2.11 -5.85 -7.22
N LEU A 19 3.33 -6.22 -6.83
CA LEU A 19 4.51 -6.09 -7.68
C LEU A 19 4.46 -7.07 -8.86
N GLY A 20 3.97 -8.30 -8.65
CA GLY A 20 3.69 -9.23 -9.73
C GLY A 20 2.59 -8.76 -10.67
N VAL A 21 1.54 -8.13 -10.12
CA VAL A 21 0.50 -7.50 -10.94
C VAL A 21 1.08 -6.35 -11.78
N TRP A 22 1.94 -5.52 -11.21
CA TRP A 22 2.65 -4.48 -11.96
C TRP A 22 3.44 -5.08 -13.13
N GLN A 23 4.21 -6.14 -12.91
CA GLN A 23 4.93 -6.81 -14.00
C GLN A 23 4.00 -7.18 -15.16
N ALA A 24 2.85 -7.81 -14.86
CA ALA A 24 1.88 -8.15 -15.88
C ALA A 24 1.30 -6.89 -16.56
N LEU A 25 0.90 -5.87 -15.82
CA LEU A 25 0.40 -4.61 -16.39
C LEU A 25 1.41 -3.98 -17.38
N HIS A 26 2.71 -4.06 -17.06
CA HIS A 26 3.78 -3.58 -17.92
C HIS A 26 3.90 -4.41 -19.22
N GLU A 27 3.89 -5.74 -19.13
CA GLU A 27 3.95 -6.65 -20.30
C GLU A 27 2.75 -6.46 -21.25
N TYR A 28 1.55 -6.24 -20.71
CA TYR A 28 0.34 -5.94 -21.49
C TYR A 28 0.26 -4.47 -21.94
N GLN A 29 1.27 -3.66 -21.63
CA GLN A 29 1.35 -2.23 -21.98
C GLN A 29 0.10 -1.44 -21.54
N VAL A 30 -0.45 -1.78 -20.38
CA VAL A 30 -1.67 -1.16 -19.87
C VAL A 30 -1.39 0.32 -19.50
N PRO A 31 -2.06 1.30 -20.12
CA PRO A 31 -1.75 2.71 -19.94
C PRO A 31 -2.38 3.28 -18.65
N ILE A 32 -1.79 2.93 -17.50
CA ILE A 32 -2.22 3.44 -16.19
C ILE A 32 -1.91 4.94 -16.11
N ALA A 33 -2.94 5.75 -15.84
CA ALA A 33 -2.82 7.21 -15.75
C ALA A 33 -2.91 7.74 -14.31
N SER A 34 -3.46 6.96 -13.39
CA SER A 34 -3.43 7.27 -11.95
C SER A 34 -3.47 6.01 -11.12
N VAL A 35 -2.73 6.02 -10.02
CA VAL A 35 -2.76 4.99 -8.98
C VAL A 35 -3.32 5.60 -7.70
N VAL A 36 -4.25 4.91 -7.04
CA VAL A 36 -4.66 5.22 -5.67
C VAL A 36 -4.32 4.05 -4.78
N GLY A 37 -3.68 4.33 -3.65
CA GLY A 37 -3.26 3.32 -2.69
C GLY A 37 -3.69 3.61 -1.26
N VAL A 38 -3.82 2.54 -0.48
CA VAL A 38 -4.00 2.60 0.97
C VAL A 38 -3.04 1.63 1.65
N SER A 39 -2.46 2.02 2.80
CA SER A 39 -1.49 1.20 3.52
C SER A 39 -0.29 0.84 2.63
N ILE A 40 0.10 -0.43 2.58
CA ILE A 40 1.11 -0.92 1.64
C ILE A 40 0.80 -0.56 0.18
N GLY A 41 -0.48 -0.45 -0.20
CA GLY A 41 -0.89 -0.03 -1.54
C GLY A 41 -0.48 1.41 -1.85
N ALA A 42 -0.40 2.30 -0.83
CA ALA A 42 0.11 3.66 -1.02
C ALA A 42 1.64 3.66 -1.24
N ILE A 43 2.37 2.80 -0.53
CA ILE A 43 3.82 2.62 -0.71
C ILE A 43 4.11 2.04 -2.10
N ASN A 44 3.44 0.96 -2.47
CA ASN A 44 3.56 0.35 -3.80
C ASN A 44 3.08 1.28 -4.91
N GLY A 45 2.05 2.09 -4.65
CA GLY A 45 1.58 3.10 -5.61
C GLY A 45 2.62 4.18 -5.86
N ALA A 46 3.34 4.61 -4.82
CA ALA A 46 4.48 5.50 -4.98
C ALA A 46 5.60 4.85 -5.79
N LEU A 47 5.99 3.61 -5.46
CA LEU A 47 6.99 2.85 -6.25
C LEU A 47 6.58 2.74 -7.72
N PHE A 48 5.31 2.39 -7.99
CA PHE A 48 4.74 2.31 -9.33
C PHE A 48 4.86 3.63 -10.09
N CYS A 49 4.54 4.76 -9.44
CA CYS A 49 4.60 6.07 -10.08
C CYS A 49 6.04 6.48 -10.46
N GLN A 50 7.07 6.00 -9.76
CA GLN A 50 8.45 6.26 -10.18
C GLN A 50 8.83 5.51 -11.46
N GLY A 51 8.14 4.40 -11.77
CA GLY A 51 8.33 3.64 -13.00
C GLY A 51 9.60 2.78 -13.04
N ASP A 52 10.34 2.66 -11.93
CA ASP A 52 11.53 1.81 -11.81
C ASP A 52 11.13 0.49 -11.11
N TYR A 53 10.90 -0.55 -11.92
CA TYR A 53 10.46 -1.85 -11.43
C TYR A 53 11.57 -2.54 -10.63
N GLU A 54 12.82 -2.45 -11.10
CA GLU A 54 13.99 -3.05 -10.45
C GLU A 54 14.23 -2.45 -9.07
N LEU A 55 14.00 -1.14 -8.90
CA LEU A 55 14.03 -0.49 -7.60
C LEU A 55 12.90 -0.98 -6.69
N ALA A 56 11.68 -1.14 -7.20
CA ALA A 56 10.57 -1.67 -6.43
C ALA A 56 10.78 -3.14 -6.01
N ASP A 57 11.35 -3.96 -6.90
CA ASP A 57 11.76 -5.33 -6.65
C ASP A 57 12.82 -5.41 -5.55
N ARG A 58 13.87 -4.57 -5.62
CA ARG A 58 14.86 -4.46 -4.54
C ARG A 58 14.23 -4.02 -3.22
N ALA A 59 13.30 -3.06 -3.24
CA ALA A 59 12.63 -2.62 -2.02
C ALA A 59 11.92 -3.77 -1.30
N TRP A 60 11.31 -4.70 -2.05
CA TRP A 60 10.67 -5.89 -1.49
C TRP A 60 11.67 -6.99 -1.07
N HIS A 61 12.77 -7.17 -1.78
CA HIS A 61 13.76 -8.21 -1.44
C HIS A 61 14.75 -7.80 -0.34
N GLU A 62 14.92 -6.50 -0.09
CA GLU A 62 15.81 -5.98 0.96
C GLU A 62 15.11 -5.75 2.31
N VAL A 63 13.78 -5.82 2.37
CA VAL A 63 13.02 -5.44 3.57
C VAL A 63 13.09 -6.49 4.68
N CYS A 64 13.44 -6.05 5.89
CA CYS A 64 13.40 -6.86 7.10
C CYS A 64 12.45 -6.25 8.16
N VAL A 65 12.12 -6.96 9.24
CA VAL A 65 11.15 -6.45 10.25
C VAL A 65 11.69 -5.20 10.94
N THR A 66 13.00 -5.17 11.21
CA THR A 66 13.70 -4.03 11.80
C THR A 66 13.68 -2.79 10.91
N ASP A 67 13.37 -2.96 9.64
CA ASP A 67 13.20 -1.88 8.69
C ASP A 67 11.78 -1.29 8.70
N LEU A 68 10.82 -1.97 9.34
CA LEU A 68 9.43 -1.53 9.47
C LEU A 68 9.18 -0.85 10.82
N ILE A 69 9.67 -1.48 11.89
CA ILE A 69 9.40 -1.09 13.27
C ILE A 69 10.66 -1.14 14.13
N ASP A 70 10.81 -0.16 15.01
CA ASP A 70 11.83 -0.22 16.04
C ASP A 70 11.35 -1.12 17.18
N LEU A 71 12.15 -2.13 17.51
CA LEU A 71 11.82 -3.13 18.51
C LEU A 71 12.93 -3.13 19.57
N PRO A 72 12.63 -2.71 20.82
CA PRO A 72 13.64 -2.67 21.89
C PRO A 72 14.06 -4.06 22.35
N GLU A 73 13.26 -5.08 22.04
CA GLU A 73 13.49 -6.49 22.38
C GLU A 73 13.17 -7.36 21.15
N ALA A 74 13.91 -8.46 20.97
CA ALA A 74 13.70 -9.36 19.84
C ALA A 74 12.34 -10.08 19.94
N LEU A 75 11.65 -10.23 18.81
CA LEU A 75 10.40 -10.98 18.74
C LEU A 75 10.67 -12.50 18.83
N PRO A 76 9.82 -13.27 19.56
CA PRO A 76 9.86 -14.73 19.52
C PRO A 76 9.79 -15.33 18.10
N VAL A 77 9.07 -14.67 17.21
CA VAL A 77 9.00 -14.99 15.78
C VAL A 77 9.39 -13.73 14.99
N PRO A 78 10.69 -13.55 14.67
CA PRO A 78 11.18 -12.33 14.02
C PRO A 78 10.53 -12.07 12.67
N ASP A 79 10.32 -13.09 11.85
CA ASP A 79 9.88 -12.94 10.46
C ASP A 79 8.36 -12.79 10.29
N ASN A 80 7.59 -12.88 11.38
CA ASN A 80 6.15 -12.69 11.37
C ASN A 80 5.70 -11.92 12.60
N VAL A 81 5.65 -10.59 12.49
CA VAL A 81 5.30 -9.69 13.59
C VAL A 81 3.96 -10.08 14.22
N PHE A 82 2.95 -10.41 13.41
CA PHE A 82 1.60 -10.75 13.88
C PHE A 82 1.40 -12.23 14.24
N ASP A 83 2.46 -13.00 14.43
CA ASP A 83 2.34 -14.31 15.03
C ASP A 83 1.75 -14.20 16.45
N ARG A 84 0.82 -15.09 16.79
CA ARG A 84 0.19 -15.15 18.12
C ARG A 84 1.21 -15.23 19.27
N ARG A 85 2.39 -15.79 19.02
CA ARG A 85 3.50 -15.91 19.98
C ARG A 85 4.13 -14.55 20.30
N ASN A 86 4.03 -13.57 19.40
CA ASN A 86 4.54 -12.22 19.59
C ASN A 86 3.52 -11.30 20.31
N LEU A 87 2.24 -11.66 20.33
CA LEU A 87 1.15 -10.81 20.83
C LEU A 87 1.36 -10.28 22.27
N PRO A 88 1.85 -11.07 23.26
CA PRO A 88 2.09 -10.54 24.61
C PRO A 88 3.13 -9.42 24.63
N LEU A 89 4.23 -9.59 23.89
CA LEU A 89 5.30 -8.58 23.78
C LEU A 89 4.79 -7.34 23.05
N LEU A 90 4.16 -7.51 21.88
CA LEU A 90 3.63 -6.39 21.10
C LEU A 90 2.61 -5.56 21.89
N THR A 91 1.68 -6.22 22.58
CA THR A 91 0.67 -5.51 23.40
C THR A 91 1.33 -4.67 24.48
N ARG A 92 2.34 -5.22 25.17
CA ARG A 92 3.12 -4.49 26.17
C ARG A 92 3.84 -3.29 25.55
N LEU A 93 4.54 -3.48 24.44
CA LEU A 93 5.29 -2.42 23.77
C LEU A 93 4.38 -1.29 23.27
N VAL A 94 3.24 -1.62 22.65
CA VAL A 94 2.27 -0.62 22.19
C VAL A 94 1.77 0.26 23.35
N ILE A 95 1.50 -0.33 24.51
CA ILE A 95 1.05 0.43 25.69
C ILE A 95 2.18 1.30 26.26
N GLN A 96 3.38 0.75 26.42
CA GLN A 96 4.53 1.43 27.02
C GLN A 96 5.03 2.58 26.14
N GLU A 97 5.12 2.35 24.83
CA GLU A 97 5.70 3.28 23.85
C GLU A 97 4.67 4.16 23.14
N LYS A 98 3.37 4.01 23.49
CA LYS A 98 2.22 4.67 22.83
C LYS A 98 2.17 4.39 21.32
N GLY A 99 2.39 3.13 20.97
CA GLY A 99 2.52 2.62 19.61
C GLY A 99 3.97 2.29 19.25
N LEU A 100 4.15 1.36 18.30
CA LEU A 100 5.47 0.99 17.79
C LEU A 100 6.03 2.10 16.90
N ASP A 101 7.33 2.37 17.04
CA ASP A 101 7.99 3.44 16.29
C ASP A 101 8.24 3.01 14.83
N THR A 102 7.71 3.79 13.89
CA THR A 102 7.83 3.58 12.44
C THR A 102 8.91 4.47 11.80
N THR A 103 9.80 5.05 12.60
CA THR A 103 11.00 5.74 12.09
C THR A 103 11.81 4.86 11.12
N PRO A 104 11.99 3.54 11.35
CA PRO A 104 12.63 2.68 10.36
C PRO A 104 11.88 2.64 9.02
N LEU A 105 10.56 2.48 9.03
CA LEU A 105 9.74 2.48 7.81
C LEU A 105 9.89 3.80 7.04
N ARG A 106 9.91 4.93 7.74
CA ARG A 106 10.15 6.24 7.11
C ARG A 106 11.51 6.30 6.42
N ARG A 107 12.57 5.76 7.04
CA ARG A 107 13.92 5.71 6.45
C ARG A 107 13.96 4.79 5.22
N GLN A 108 13.28 3.64 5.27
CA GLN A 108 13.18 2.77 4.09
C GLN A 108 12.45 3.45 2.94
N MET A 109 11.33 4.10 3.22
CA MET A 109 10.62 4.88 2.21
C MET A 109 11.55 5.93 1.60
N GLN A 110 12.34 6.65 2.40
CA GLN A 110 13.31 7.64 1.91
C GLN A 110 14.49 7.03 1.14
N LYS A 111 14.80 5.75 1.34
CA LYS A 111 15.84 5.02 0.59
C LYS A 111 15.39 4.70 -0.83
N PHE A 112 14.12 4.33 -1.02
CA PHE A 112 13.60 3.88 -2.32
C PHE A 112 12.73 4.93 -3.03
N LEU A 113 12.16 5.89 -2.32
CA LEU A 113 11.30 6.91 -2.90
C LEU A 113 12.00 8.27 -2.99
N ASN A 114 11.68 9.01 -4.05
CA ASN A 114 12.12 10.36 -4.31
C ASN A 114 10.90 11.24 -4.64
N GLU A 115 10.59 12.21 -3.77
CA GLU A 115 9.43 13.10 -3.97
C GLU A 115 9.50 13.90 -5.28
N THR A 116 10.70 14.31 -5.72
CA THR A 116 10.85 15.06 -6.98
C THR A 116 10.44 14.21 -8.17
N GLU A 117 10.86 12.94 -8.20
CA GLU A 117 10.50 12.01 -9.27
C GLU A 117 9.01 11.65 -9.22
N LEU A 118 8.45 11.41 -8.02
CA LEU A 118 7.02 11.18 -7.84
C LEU A 118 6.18 12.34 -8.39
N ARG A 119 6.58 13.59 -8.13
CA ARG A 119 5.92 14.81 -8.63
C ARG A 119 6.05 15.02 -10.13
N ARG A 120 7.10 14.48 -10.77
CA ARG A 120 7.30 14.53 -12.22
C ARG A 120 6.64 13.39 -12.97
N SER A 121 6.21 12.34 -12.27
CA SER A 121 5.61 11.18 -12.89
C SER A 121 4.38 11.53 -13.73
N ALA A 122 4.31 10.92 -14.92
CA ALA A 122 3.15 10.98 -15.80
C ALA A 122 1.92 10.25 -15.21
N VAL A 123 2.15 9.36 -14.22
CA VAL A 123 1.11 8.68 -13.47
C VAL A 123 0.84 9.46 -12.20
N ASP A 124 -0.41 9.85 -11.97
CA ASP A 124 -0.81 10.56 -10.75
C ASP A 124 -0.93 9.59 -9.55
N LEU A 125 -0.62 10.06 -8.34
CA LEU A 125 -0.65 9.26 -7.12
C LEU A 125 -1.73 9.81 -6.17
N GLY A 126 -2.68 8.97 -5.77
CA GLY A 126 -3.61 9.22 -4.67
C GLY A 126 -3.32 8.33 -3.47
N VAL A 127 -3.53 8.88 -2.28
CA VAL A 127 -3.28 8.21 -1.01
C VAL A 127 -4.52 8.35 -0.13
N LEU A 128 -4.97 7.23 0.45
CA LEU A 128 -6.01 7.25 1.48
C LEU A 128 -5.38 7.11 2.87
N THR A 129 -5.63 8.07 3.76
CA THR A 129 -5.33 7.99 5.19
C THR A 129 -6.58 8.32 6.01
N PHE A 130 -6.52 8.22 7.33
CA PHE A 130 -7.60 8.59 8.23
C PHE A 130 -7.13 9.63 9.26
N SER A 131 -7.81 10.78 9.33
CA SER A 131 -7.52 11.83 10.31
C SER A 131 -8.17 11.47 11.65
N LEU A 132 -7.36 11.22 12.67
CA LEU A 132 -7.83 11.06 14.06
C LEU A 132 -8.22 12.39 14.70
N THR A 133 -7.72 13.50 14.18
CA THR A 133 -8.10 14.83 14.67
C THR A 133 -9.48 15.22 14.16
N GLU A 134 -9.79 14.94 12.91
CA GLU A 134 -11.08 15.30 12.28
C GLU A 134 -12.08 14.14 12.23
N LEU A 135 -11.66 12.93 12.62
CA LEU A 135 -12.46 11.70 12.62
C LEU A 135 -13.10 11.37 11.26
N LYS A 136 -12.33 11.56 10.18
CA LYS A 136 -12.78 11.34 8.81
C LYS A 136 -11.67 10.75 7.92
N PRO A 137 -12.03 10.02 6.85
CA PRO A 137 -11.07 9.66 5.81
C PRO A 137 -10.51 10.92 5.13
N VAL A 138 -9.27 10.83 4.69
CA VAL A 138 -8.60 11.83 3.86
C VAL A 138 -8.00 11.10 2.67
N GLY A 139 -8.74 11.11 1.56
CA GLY A 139 -8.20 10.79 0.24
C GLY A 139 -7.59 12.06 -0.36
N ILE A 140 -6.32 12.01 -0.73
CA ILE A 140 -5.60 13.17 -1.25
C ILE A 140 -4.69 12.75 -2.41
N PHE A 141 -4.60 13.58 -3.44
CA PHE A 141 -3.71 13.36 -4.58
C PHE A 141 -2.42 14.14 -4.43
N ARG A 142 -1.36 13.65 -5.08
CA ARG A 142 -0.01 14.19 -5.06
C ARG A 142 0.05 15.70 -5.30
N ASP A 143 -0.75 16.20 -6.24
CA ASP A 143 -0.75 17.60 -6.63
C ASP A 143 -1.38 18.50 -5.54
N ASP A 144 -2.23 17.94 -4.68
CA ASP A 144 -2.84 18.61 -3.53
C ASP A 144 -1.99 18.49 -2.25
N ILE A 145 -0.99 17.60 -2.23
CA ILE A 145 -0.06 17.45 -1.10
C ILE A 145 1.03 18.52 -1.17
N PRO A 146 1.24 19.33 -0.12
CA PRO A 146 2.34 20.30 -0.07
C PRO A 146 3.72 19.66 -0.28
N ALA A 147 4.63 20.40 -0.93
CA ALA A 147 6.01 19.97 -1.14
C ALA A 147 6.70 19.66 0.20
N GLY A 148 7.37 18.51 0.28
CA GLY A 148 8.04 18.03 1.48
C GLY A 148 7.16 17.16 2.39
N GLN A 149 5.85 17.05 2.12
CA GLN A 149 4.91 16.27 2.94
C GLN A 149 4.45 14.97 2.28
N LEU A 150 4.87 14.68 1.03
CA LEU A 150 4.38 13.49 0.31
C LEU A 150 4.64 12.19 1.08
N PHE A 151 5.84 12.05 1.64
CA PHE A 151 6.19 10.90 2.46
C PHE A 151 5.42 10.84 3.78
N ASP A 152 5.02 11.97 4.34
CA ASP A 152 4.21 11.98 5.56
C ASP A 152 2.82 11.40 5.30
N TYR A 153 2.18 11.76 4.18
CA TYR A 153 0.89 11.20 3.80
C TYR A 153 0.97 9.72 3.45
N ILE A 154 2.02 9.27 2.75
CA ILE A 154 2.23 7.84 2.46
C ILE A 154 2.49 7.07 3.77
N LEU A 155 3.33 7.60 4.66
CA LEU A 155 3.62 6.98 5.96
C LEU A 155 2.37 6.94 6.84
N ALA A 156 1.58 8.01 6.85
CA ALA A 156 0.30 8.06 7.55
C ALA A 156 -0.66 6.99 7.04
N SER A 157 -0.72 6.79 5.72
CA SER A 157 -1.50 5.73 5.09
C SER A 157 -1.06 4.33 5.51
N ALA A 158 0.23 4.11 5.81
CA ALA A 158 0.78 2.83 6.28
C ALA A 158 0.89 2.69 7.81
N SER A 159 0.40 3.68 8.56
CA SER A 159 0.52 3.70 10.03
C SER A 159 -0.63 2.97 10.70
N LEU A 160 -0.55 1.64 10.75
CA LEU A 160 -1.54 0.77 11.39
C LEU A 160 -1.85 1.23 12.84
N PRO A 161 -3.03 0.94 13.41
CA PRO A 161 -3.40 1.40 14.76
C PRO A 161 -2.44 1.01 15.90
N ILE A 162 -1.62 -0.02 15.69
CA ILE A 162 -0.58 -0.45 16.63
C ILE A 162 0.71 0.39 16.55
N PHE A 163 0.88 1.18 15.49
CA PHE A 163 2.03 2.04 15.27
C PHE A 163 1.77 3.44 15.86
N ARG A 164 2.84 4.21 16.07
CA ARG A 164 2.72 5.62 16.45
C ARG A 164 1.99 6.39 15.35
N THR A 165 1.05 7.24 15.74
CA THR A 165 0.29 8.09 14.80
C THR A 165 1.22 9.09 14.13
N VAL A 166 1.04 9.32 12.83
CA VAL A 166 1.78 10.36 12.09
C VAL A 166 1.16 11.72 12.34
N LYS A 167 1.99 12.75 12.51
CA LYS A 167 1.53 14.13 12.66
C LYS A 167 1.87 14.93 11.41
N ILE A 168 0.85 15.50 10.77
CA ILE A 168 0.99 16.38 9.60
C ILE A 168 0.29 17.67 9.95
N ASP A 169 1.02 18.79 9.96
CA ASP A 169 0.52 20.13 10.31
C ASP A 169 -0.30 20.17 11.62
N GLY A 170 0.20 19.46 12.64
CA GLY A 170 -0.41 19.38 13.96
C GLY A 170 -1.63 18.45 14.06
N ARG A 171 -2.09 17.86 12.95
CA ARG A 171 -3.17 16.86 12.93
C ARG A 171 -2.61 15.45 12.99
N ARG A 172 -3.34 14.53 13.62
CA ARG A 172 -2.93 13.13 13.78
C ARG A 172 -3.61 12.26 12.73
N TYR A 173 -2.84 11.35 12.17
CA TYR A 173 -3.27 10.42 11.13
C TYR A 173 -2.86 8.99 11.44
N ILE A 174 -3.65 8.06 10.91
CA ILE A 174 -3.39 6.61 10.90
C ILE A 174 -3.76 6.01 9.53
N ASP A 175 -3.51 4.72 9.39
CA ASP A 175 -3.79 3.95 8.19
C ASP A 175 -5.24 4.13 7.73
N GLY A 176 -5.41 4.43 6.43
CA GLY A 176 -6.73 4.64 5.82
C GLY A 176 -7.56 3.35 5.71
N GLY A 177 -6.91 2.19 5.82
CA GLY A 177 -7.52 0.86 5.80
C GLY A 177 -8.50 0.64 6.95
N VAL A 178 -8.43 1.45 8.03
CA VAL A 178 -9.45 1.45 9.09
C VAL A 178 -10.82 1.95 8.58
N TYR A 179 -10.83 2.74 7.51
CA TYR A 179 -12.03 3.30 6.90
C TYR A 179 -12.44 2.54 5.64
N ASN A 180 -11.49 2.34 4.71
CA ASN A 180 -11.70 1.63 3.46
C ASN A 180 -10.38 1.06 2.95
N ASN A 181 -10.29 -0.27 2.86
CA ASN A 181 -9.09 -0.96 2.40
C ASN A 181 -8.99 -1.05 0.86
N ARG A 182 -9.98 -0.49 0.13
CA ARG A 182 -10.02 -0.43 -1.33
C ARG A 182 -10.62 0.92 -1.80
N PRO A 183 -9.79 1.97 -1.95
CA PRO A 183 -10.23 3.35 -2.16
C PRO A 183 -10.65 3.67 -3.61
N THR A 184 -11.49 2.83 -4.21
CA THR A 184 -11.91 2.93 -5.62
C THR A 184 -12.70 4.21 -5.92
N GLU A 185 -13.50 4.66 -4.94
CA GLU A 185 -14.27 5.90 -4.99
C GLU A 185 -13.40 7.11 -5.38
N MET A 186 -12.14 7.17 -4.94
CA MET A 186 -11.23 8.28 -5.28
C MET A 186 -10.98 8.40 -6.79
N LEU A 187 -10.89 7.27 -7.51
CA LEU A 187 -10.71 7.29 -8.97
C LEU A 187 -12.03 7.53 -9.70
N LEU A 188 -13.13 6.98 -9.20
CA LEU A 188 -14.47 7.22 -9.75
C LEU A 188 -14.84 8.71 -9.68
N GLU A 189 -14.60 9.35 -8.54
CA GLU A 189 -14.79 10.79 -8.31
C GLU A 189 -13.88 11.64 -9.22
N LYS A 190 -12.67 11.16 -9.50
CA LYS A 190 -11.75 11.78 -10.47
C LYS A 190 -12.13 11.53 -11.94
N GLY A 191 -13.23 10.81 -12.18
CA GLY A 191 -13.81 10.62 -13.51
C GLY A 191 -13.25 9.41 -14.28
N PHE A 192 -12.49 8.52 -13.64
CA PHE A 192 -12.05 7.29 -14.27
C PHE A 192 -13.24 6.36 -14.55
N ARG A 193 -13.22 5.73 -15.73
CA ARG A 193 -14.30 4.84 -16.22
C ARG A 193 -13.83 3.42 -16.49
N LEU A 194 -12.52 3.20 -16.54
CA LEU A 194 -11.91 1.88 -16.55
C LEU A 194 -10.91 1.83 -15.40
N ILE A 195 -11.21 0.99 -14.40
CA ILE A 195 -10.41 0.88 -13.18
C ILE A 195 -10.01 -0.57 -12.97
N ILE A 196 -8.73 -0.80 -12.69
CA ILE A 196 -8.19 -2.08 -12.27
C ILE A 196 -8.00 -2.03 -10.76
N GLU A 197 -8.59 -2.97 -10.03
CA GLU A 197 -8.43 -3.11 -8.59
C GLU A 197 -7.52 -4.30 -8.27
N VAL A 198 -6.50 -4.07 -7.46
CA VAL A 198 -5.61 -5.14 -6.98
C VAL A 198 -5.87 -5.40 -5.51
N GLU A 199 -6.53 -6.52 -5.24
CA GLU A 199 -6.86 -6.97 -3.90
C GLU A 199 -5.73 -7.84 -3.32
N VAL A 200 -5.49 -7.74 -2.02
CA VAL A 200 -4.52 -8.59 -1.30
C VAL A 200 -5.10 -9.14 0.02
N GLY A 201 -6.41 -8.98 0.22
CA GLY A 201 -7.13 -9.49 1.40
C GLY A 201 -6.69 -8.88 2.74
N GLY A 202 -6.32 -7.60 2.80
CA GLY A 202 -5.82 -6.95 4.01
C GLY A 202 -6.82 -6.84 5.17
N ILE A 203 -6.34 -6.31 6.30
CA ILE A 203 -7.16 -6.01 7.48
C ILE A 203 -7.93 -4.72 7.24
N GLY A 204 -9.24 -4.75 7.52
CA GLY A 204 -10.08 -3.55 7.51
C GLY A 204 -11.34 -3.74 6.66
N PRO A 205 -12.31 -2.82 6.78
CA PRO A 205 -13.50 -2.84 5.95
C PRO A 205 -13.17 -2.55 4.48
N VAL A 206 -13.94 -3.15 3.58
CA VAL A 206 -14.04 -2.73 2.18
C VAL A 206 -15.40 -2.07 2.03
N ARG A 207 -15.43 -0.79 1.63
CA ARG A 207 -16.69 -0.07 1.46
C ARG A 207 -17.29 -0.33 0.08
N GLU A 208 -18.62 -0.39 0.06
CA GLU A 208 -19.38 -0.38 -1.19
C GLU A 208 -19.30 1.01 -1.82
N TYR A 209 -19.32 1.03 -3.15
CA TYR A 209 -19.32 2.25 -3.95
C TYR A 209 -20.25 2.05 -5.16
N ASP A 210 -20.77 3.15 -5.70
CA ASP A 210 -21.50 3.13 -6.96
C ASP A 210 -20.53 3.34 -8.12
N ALA A 211 -20.33 2.29 -8.92
CA ALA A 211 -19.48 2.36 -10.11
C ALA A 211 -20.13 3.14 -11.26
N GLY A 212 -21.45 3.35 -11.23
CA GLY A 212 -22.22 3.92 -12.32
C GLY A 212 -21.88 3.22 -13.65
N PRO A 213 -21.44 3.96 -14.69
CA PRO A 213 -21.05 3.38 -15.98
C PRO A 213 -19.61 2.86 -16.04
N ALA A 214 -18.83 2.92 -14.95
CA ALA A 214 -17.45 2.50 -14.95
C ALA A 214 -17.32 0.96 -15.01
N THR A 215 -16.33 0.49 -15.76
CA THR A 215 -15.91 -0.92 -15.76
C THR A 215 -14.83 -1.12 -14.71
N ILE A 216 -15.08 -2.04 -13.79
CA ILE A 216 -14.13 -2.42 -12.73
C ILE A 216 -13.58 -3.81 -13.01
N ILE A 217 -12.27 -3.90 -13.20
CA ILE A 217 -11.53 -5.16 -13.39
C ILE A 217 -10.84 -5.49 -12.07
N SER A 218 -11.35 -6.47 -11.33
CA SER A 218 -10.71 -6.94 -10.09
C SER A 218 -9.70 -8.05 -10.37
N ILE A 219 -8.48 -7.87 -9.85
CA ILE A 219 -7.40 -8.84 -9.79
C ILE A 219 -7.22 -9.21 -8.31
N LYS A 220 -7.47 -10.46 -7.96
CA LYS A 220 -7.40 -10.95 -6.59
C LYS A 220 -6.70 -12.31 -6.52
N PRO A 221 -6.06 -12.65 -5.38
CA PRO A 221 -5.33 -13.90 -5.25
C PRO A 221 -6.27 -15.10 -5.41
N ALA A 222 -5.91 -16.03 -6.31
CA ALA A 222 -6.67 -17.27 -6.47
C ALA A 222 -6.47 -18.25 -5.29
N LYS A 223 -5.42 -18.03 -4.49
CA LYS A 223 -5.05 -18.83 -3.31
C LYS A 223 -4.64 -17.90 -2.16
N PRO A 224 -4.67 -18.36 -0.90
CA PRO A 224 -4.16 -17.59 0.23
C PRO A 224 -2.69 -17.19 0.05
N ILE A 225 -2.35 -15.94 0.41
CA ILE A 225 -1.02 -15.33 0.21
C ILE A 225 -0.30 -14.99 1.53
N GLY A 226 -0.52 -15.80 2.58
CA GLY A 226 0.21 -15.70 3.86
C GLY A 226 -0.33 -14.66 4.84
N GLY A 227 0.49 -14.27 5.83
CA GLY A 227 0.15 -13.26 6.85
C GLY A 227 0.34 -11.82 6.39
N ILE A 228 -0.12 -10.84 7.18
CA ILE A 228 -0.09 -9.40 6.85
C ILE A 228 1.23 -8.72 7.25
N LEU A 229 2.09 -9.40 8.03
CA LEU A 229 3.47 -8.97 8.31
C LEU A 229 4.41 -10.18 8.30
N ASP A 230 4.17 -11.09 7.35
CA ASP A 230 5.05 -12.21 7.05
C ASP A 230 6.08 -11.76 6.01
N ILE A 231 7.32 -11.54 6.44
CA ILE A 231 8.40 -10.98 5.62
C ILE A 231 9.40 -12.04 5.13
N ARG A 232 9.07 -13.33 5.26
CA ARG A 232 9.95 -14.39 4.75
C ARG A 232 10.10 -14.22 3.24
N HIS A 233 11.34 -14.17 2.74
CA HIS A 233 11.59 -13.91 1.32
C HIS A 233 10.93 -14.96 0.42
N GLU A 234 10.87 -16.23 0.85
CA GLU A 234 10.12 -17.28 0.14
C GLU A 234 8.63 -16.92 -0.08
N MET A 235 8.01 -16.20 0.87
CA MET A 235 6.62 -15.75 0.78
C MET A 235 6.50 -14.52 -0.12
N ILE A 236 7.49 -13.62 -0.08
CA ILE A 236 7.56 -12.46 -0.97
C ILE A 236 7.65 -12.93 -2.43
N ASP A 237 8.60 -13.81 -2.74
CA ASP A 237 8.81 -14.39 -4.08
C ASP A 237 7.54 -15.12 -4.57
N ALA A 238 6.95 -15.95 -3.70
CA ALA A 238 5.74 -16.68 -4.03
C ALA A 238 4.55 -15.74 -4.29
N ASN A 239 4.45 -14.64 -3.55
CA ASN A 239 3.39 -13.66 -3.73
C ASN A 239 3.58 -12.84 -5.00
N ILE A 240 4.80 -12.41 -5.33
CA ILE A 240 5.11 -11.75 -6.61
C ILE A 240 4.75 -12.67 -7.78
N ALA A 241 5.23 -13.92 -7.78
CA ALA A 241 4.92 -14.87 -8.84
C ALA A 241 3.41 -15.15 -8.96
N ARG A 242 2.69 -15.22 -7.83
CA ARG A 242 1.23 -15.38 -7.81
C ARG A 242 0.52 -14.16 -8.40
N GLY A 243 0.95 -12.95 -8.02
CA GLY A 243 0.42 -11.69 -8.55
C GLY A 243 0.50 -11.63 -10.06
N TYR A 244 1.65 -11.99 -10.62
CA TYR A 244 1.84 -12.08 -12.06
C TYR A 244 0.87 -13.08 -12.71
N GLN A 245 0.79 -14.30 -12.19
CA GLN A 245 -0.08 -15.36 -12.75
C GLN A 245 -1.56 -14.97 -12.74
N ASP A 246 -2.04 -14.44 -11.61
CA ASP A 246 -3.44 -14.07 -11.43
C ASP A 246 -3.78 -12.84 -12.29
N ALA A 247 -2.88 -11.85 -12.37
CA ALA A 247 -3.03 -10.71 -13.28
C ALA A 247 -3.05 -11.15 -14.74
N HIS A 248 -2.09 -11.96 -15.19
CA HIS A 248 -2.03 -12.46 -16.56
C HIS A 248 -3.33 -13.20 -16.95
N ALA A 249 -3.88 -14.02 -16.04
CA ALA A 249 -5.12 -14.76 -16.28
C ALA A 249 -6.35 -13.84 -16.50
N VAL A 250 -6.36 -12.69 -15.84
CA VAL A 250 -7.42 -11.66 -15.95
C VAL A 250 -7.17 -10.76 -17.17
N LEU A 251 -5.99 -10.17 -17.28
CA LEU A 251 -5.65 -9.13 -18.26
C LEU A 251 -5.80 -9.61 -19.72
N ARG A 252 -5.43 -10.85 -20.02
CA ARG A 252 -5.58 -11.46 -21.36
C ARG A 252 -7.00 -11.48 -21.94
N ARG A 253 -8.01 -11.18 -21.11
CA ARG A 253 -9.42 -11.11 -21.51
C ARG A 253 -9.84 -9.68 -21.91
N TYR A 254 -9.00 -8.69 -21.62
CA TYR A 254 -9.29 -7.27 -21.77
C TYR A 254 -8.27 -6.54 -22.67
N PHE A 255 -7.03 -7.03 -22.71
CA PHE A 255 -5.90 -6.49 -23.46
C PHE A 255 -5.21 -7.62 -24.24
#